data_AF-A0A1V6CL67-F1
#
_entry.id   AF-A0A1V6CL67-F1
#
_cell.length_a   1.000
_cell.length_b   1.000
_cell.length_c   1.000
_cell.angle_alpha   90.00
_cell.angle_beta   90.00
_cell.angle_gamma   90.00
#
_symmetry.space_group_name_H-M   'P 1'
#
loop_
_entity.id
_entity.type
_entity.pdbx_description
1 polymer ?
#
loop_
_entity_poly.entity_id
_entity_poly.type
_entity_poly.pdbx_seq_one_letter_code
_entity_poly.pdbx_strand_id
1 'polypeptide(L)'
;MAGVDPGPRTLRELAWMAQARQRAAWERTSWLLALIANVNRDPRRQSRPFKPADFDPYAGQDGGRRERPLTDTRAAFRLMKMLFVKDDASDAHRGDQKGS
;
A
#
# COMPACT_ATOMS: atom_id res chain seq x y z
N MET A 1 -25.23 3.90 8.48
CA MET A 1 -25.07 3.34 9.83
C MET A 1 -25.95 2.10 9.93
N ALA A 2 -25.43 0.95 10.35
CA ALA A 2 -26.27 -0.23 10.56
C ALA A 2 -27.23 0.07 11.72
N GLY A 3 -28.55 0.04 11.47
CA GLY A 3 -29.60 0.40 12.43
C GLY A 3 -29.82 -0.63 13.54
N VAL A 4 -28.74 -1.19 14.09
CA VAL A 4 -28.74 -2.17 15.18
C VAL A 4 -28.15 -1.48 16.41
N ASP A 5 -28.83 -1.61 17.56
CA ASP A 5 -28.35 -1.09 18.85
C ASP A 5 -26.96 -1.71 19.17
N PRO A 6 -25.88 -0.92 19.24
CA PRO A 6 -24.55 -1.42 19.54
C PRO A 6 -24.34 -1.80 21.02
N GLY A 7 -25.38 -1.68 21.86
CA GLY A 7 -25.28 -1.89 23.29
C GLY A 7 -24.37 -0.83 23.93
N PRO A 8 -23.64 -1.14 25.02
CA PRO A 8 -22.82 -0.15 25.75
C PRO A 8 -21.54 0.27 25.02
N ARG A 9 -21.36 -0.10 23.74
CA ARG A 9 -20.12 0.11 22.99
C ARG A 9 -20.11 1.48 22.30
N THR A 10 -18.96 2.14 22.39
CA THR A 10 -18.70 3.38 21.66
C THR A 10 -18.47 3.11 20.16
N LEU A 11 -18.71 4.11 19.31
CA LEU A 11 -18.43 4.00 17.86
C LEU A 11 -16.98 3.59 17.56
N ARG A 12 -16.03 4.04 18.37
CA ARG A 12 -14.61 3.67 18.24
C ARG A 12 -14.41 2.19 18.47
N GLU A 13 -15.03 1.63 19.51
CA GLU A 13 -14.91 0.20 19.81
C GLU A 13 -15.53 -0.66 18.71
N LEU A 14 -16.68 -0.24 18.15
CA LEU A 14 -17.28 -0.92 17.00
C LEU A 14 -16.35 -0.89 15.78
N ALA A 15 -15.70 0.25 15.50
CA ALA A 15 -14.74 0.36 14.41
C ALA A 15 -13.55 -0.58 14.61
N TRP A 16 -13.02 -0.70 15.82
CA TRP A 16 -11.95 -1.64 16.14
C TRP A 16 -12.39 -3.09 15.99
N MET A 17 -13.58 -3.45 16.48
CA MET A 17 -14.12 -4.80 16.31
C MET A 17 -14.33 -5.16 14.84
N ALA A 18 -14.84 -4.21 14.04
CA ALA A 18 -15.02 -4.39 12.60
C ALA A 18 -13.67 -4.60 11.88
N GLN A 19 -12.68 -3.76 12.20
CA GLN A 19 -11.32 -3.91 11.66
C GLN A 19 -10.67 -5.22 12.08
N ALA A 20 -10.78 -5.62 13.34
CA ALA A 20 -10.25 -6.88 13.85
C ALA A 20 -10.91 -8.09 13.16
N ARG A 21 -12.24 -8.04 12.97
CA ARG A 21 -12.97 -9.06 12.22
C ARG A 21 -12.49 -9.16 10.78
N GLN A 22 -12.28 -8.03 10.12
CA GLN A 22 -11.79 -7.97 8.74
C GLN A 22 -10.37 -8.56 8.63
N ARG A 23 -9.48 -8.21 9.56
CA ARG A 23 -8.12 -8.78 9.65
C ARG A 23 -8.17 -10.29 9.84
N ALA A 24 -8.97 -10.78 10.79
CA ALA A 24 -9.10 -12.22 11.05
C ALA A 24 -9.70 -12.99 9.85
N ALA A 25 -10.59 -12.37 9.08
CA ALA A 25 -11.10 -12.97 7.85
C ALA A 25 -10.00 -13.08 6.79
N TRP A 26 -9.26 -12.00 6.57
CA TRP A 26 -8.15 -11.97 5.61
C TRP A 26 -7.01 -12.90 5.98
N GLU A 27 -6.71 -13.07 7.28
CA GLU A 27 -5.69 -14.02 7.76
C GLU A 27 -6.02 -15.45 7.30
N ARG A 28 -7.24 -15.93 7.55
CA ARG A 28 -7.70 -17.25 7.08
C ARG A 28 -7.70 -17.38 5.57
N THR A 29 -8.21 -16.37 4.86
CA THR A 29 -8.23 -16.38 3.39
C THR A 29 -6.82 -16.47 2.82
N SER A 30 -5.87 -15.77 3.43
CA SER A 30 -4.47 -15.75 2.98
C SER A 30 -3.78 -17.10 3.15
N TRP A 31 -4.09 -17.83 4.23
CA TRP A 31 -3.64 -19.22 4.40
C TRP A 31 -4.18 -20.14 3.30
N LEU A 32 -5.47 -20.05 3.00
CA LEU A 32 -6.10 -20.85 1.95
C LEU A 32 -5.47 -20.56 0.58
N LEU A 33 -5.27 -19.29 0.25
CA LEU A 33 -4.62 -18.88 -1.00
C LEU A 33 -3.17 -19.38 -1.07
N ALA A 34 -2.40 -19.25 0.01
CA ALA A 34 -1.03 -19.76 0.06
C ALA A 34 -0.97 -21.28 -0.11
N LEU A 35 -1.89 -22.03 0.50
CA LEU A 35 -1.99 -23.48 0.30
C LEU A 35 -2.26 -23.83 -1.16
N ILE A 36 -3.30 -23.24 -1.77
CA ILE A 36 -3.69 -23.50 -3.16
C ILE A 36 -2.55 -23.12 -4.12
N ALA A 37 -1.92 -21.96 -3.91
CA ALA A 37 -0.81 -21.50 -4.73
C ALA A 37 0.41 -22.41 -4.62
N ASN A 38 0.72 -22.90 -3.41
CA ASN A 38 1.86 -23.81 -3.21
C ASN A 38 1.62 -25.21 -3.79
N VAL A 39 0.38 -25.73 -3.72
CA VAL A 39 0.02 -27.01 -4.35
C VAL A 39 0.24 -26.96 -5.86
N ASN A 40 -0.07 -25.83 -6.49
CA ASN A 40 0.07 -25.64 -7.94
C ASN A 40 1.41 -24.98 -8.35
N ARG A 41 2.37 -24.84 -7.43
CA ARG A 41 3.62 -24.13 -7.69
C ARG A 41 4.61 -24.99 -8.48
N ASP A 42 5.13 -24.45 -9.58
CA ASP A 42 6.32 -24.98 -10.26
C ASP A 42 7.61 -24.45 -9.58
N PRO A 43 8.42 -25.31 -8.93
CA PRO A 43 9.65 -24.89 -8.25
C PRO A 43 10.71 -24.29 -9.18
N ARG A 44 10.68 -24.60 -10.49
CA ARG A 44 11.65 -24.08 -11.47
C ARG A 44 11.37 -22.63 -11.82
N ARG A 45 10.10 -22.23 -11.83
CA ARG A 45 9.65 -20.86 -12.13
C ARG A 45 9.54 -20.01 -10.88
N GLN A 46 9.11 -20.61 -9.78
CA GLN A 46 8.95 -19.94 -8.49
C GLN A 46 9.68 -20.74 -7.42
N SER A 47 10.95 -20.40 -7.22
CA SER A 47 11.86 -21.08 -6.29
C SER A 47 11.40 -20.98 -4.83
N ARG A 48 10.86 -19.82 -4.42
CA ARG A 48 10.35 -19.62 -3.05
C ARG A 48 8.90 -20.09 -2.92
N PRO A 49 8.53 -20.82 -1.85
CA PRO A 49 7.13 -21.04 -1.53
C PRO A 49 6.39 -19.71 -1.30
N PHE A 50 5.12 -19.67 -1.66
CA PHE A 50 4.23 -18.57 -1.30
C PHE A 50 3.93 -18.62 0.20
N LYS A 51 3.93 -17.45 0.84
CA LYS A 51 3.56 -17.29 2.25
C LYS A 51 2.18 -16.64 2.33
N PRO A 52 1.39 -16.85 3.40
CA PRO A 52 0.12 -16.13 3.60
C PRO A 52 0.29 -14.60 3.48
N ALA A 53 1.40 -14.07 4.01
CA ALA A 53 1.76 -12.66 3.91
C ALA A 53 1.96 -12.11 2.48
N ASP A 54 2.10 -12.98 1.46
CA ASP A 54 2.11 -12.55 0.06
C ASP A 54 0.72 -12.15 -0.45
N PHE A 55 -0.36 -12.65 0.20
CA PHE A 55 -1.75 -12.42 -0.18
C PHE A 55 -2.52 -11.53 0.80
N ASP A 56 -2.06 -11.43 2.05
CA ASP A 56 -2.74 -10.66 3.10
C ASP A 56 -2.47 -9.14 2.96
N PRO A 57 -3.52 -8.29 2.76
CA PRO A 57 -3.36 -6.84 2.69
C PRO A 57 -2.91 -6.19 4.02
N TYR A 58 -3.06 -6.89 5.16
CA TYR A 58 -2.66 -6.39 6.47
C TYR A 58 -1.24 -6.82 6.89
N ALA A 59 -0.62 -7.78 6.20
CA ALA A 59 0.68 -8.32 6.60
C ALA A 59 1.83 -7.28 6.58
N GLY A 60 1.67 -6.15 5.89
CA GLY A 60 2.63 -5.04 5.89
C GLY A 60 2.40 -3.98 6.98
N GLN A 61 1.24 -3.97 7.64
CA GLN A 61 0.83 -2.92 8.56
C GLN A 61 1.29 -3.18 10.01
N ASP A 62 1.46 -4.45 10.39
CA ASP A 62 1.76 -4.83 11.78
C ASP A 62 3.26 -4.99 12.06
N GLY A 63 4.12 -4.91 11.03
CA GLY A 63 5.56 -4.94 11.21
C GLY A 63 6.34 -5.18 9.91
N GLY A 64 6.90 -4.12 9.33
CA GLY A 64 8.17 -4.27 8.60
C GLY A 64 8.12 -4.39 7.07
N ARG A 65 7.02 -4.07 6.37
CA ARG A 65 7.22 -3.37 5.09
C ARG A 65 7.50 -1.91 5.40
N ARG A 66 8.67 -1.66 6.01
CA ARG A 66 9.37 -0.41 5.73
C ARG A 66 9.52 -0.45 4.22
N GLU A 67 8.83 0.42 3.50
CA GLU A 67 9.32 0.82 2.18
C GLU A 67 10.82 0.99 2.37
N ARG A 68 11.63 0.22 1.64
CA ARG A 68 13.08 0.40 1.75
C ARG A 68 13.27 1.89 1.53
N PRO A 69 13.83 2.63 2.50
CA PRO A 69 14.04 4.05 2.30
C PRO A 69 14.76 4.17 0.97
N LEU A 70 14.33 5.10 0.10
CA LEU A 70 15.07 5.38 -1.13
C LEU A 70 16.51 5.66 -0.71
N THR A 71 17.38 4.67 -0.83
CA THR A 71 18.77 4.74 -0.39
C THR A 71 19.55 5.70 -1.26
N ASP A 72 19.06 5.92 -2.48
CA ASP A 72 19.47 7.01 -3.34
C ASP A 72 18.77 8.31 -2.93
N THR A 73 19.42 9.04 -2.03
CA THR A 73 19.00 10.37 -1.61
C THR A 73 18.92 11.34 -2.79
N ARG A 74 19.79 11.24 -3.81
CA ARG A 74 19.72 12.12 -4.99
C ARG A 74 18.48 11.84 -5.82
N ALA A 75 18.12 10.57 -6.03
CA ALA A 75 16.88 10.22 -6.72
C ALA A 75 15.64 10.68 -5.93
N ALA A 76 15.64 10.52 -4.60
CA ALA A 76 14.57 11.00 -3.74
C ALA A 76 14.39 12.53 -3.81
N PHE A 77 15.47 13.30 -3.70
CA PHE A 77 15.43 14.76 -3.82
C PHE A 77 15.02 15.20 -5.23
N ARG A 78 15.38 14.47 -6.28
CA ARG A 78 14.95 14.76 -7.65
C ARG A 78 13.45 14.55 -7.82
N LEU A 79 12.90 13.44 -7.32
CA LEU A 79 11.46 13.16 -7.31
C LEU A 79 10.69 14.23 -6.54
N MET A 80 11.20 14.62 -5.37
CA MET A 80 10.65 15.71 -4.58
C MET A 80 10.67 17.02 -5.37
N LYS A 81 11.78 17.36 -6.04
CA LYS A 81 11.86 18.55 -6.89
C LYS A 81 10.85 18.50 -8.05
N MET A 82 10.70 17.36 -8.72
CA MET A 82 9.75 17.23 -9.84
C MET A 82 8.28 17.34 -9.42
N LEU A 83 7.92 16.86 -8.22
CA LEU A 83 6.55 16.94 -7.73
C LEU A 83 6.22 18.30 -7.10
N PHE A 84 7.20 18.95 -6.45
CA PHE A 84 6.96 20.13 -5.62
C PHE A 84 7.52 21.43 -6.17
N VAL A 85 8.40 21.41 -7.17
CA VAL A 85 8.90 22.61 -7.83
C VAL A 85 8.35 22.63 -9.26
N LYS A 86 7.49 23.61 -9.53
CA LYS A 86 7.05 23.91 -10.90
C LYS A 86 8.28 24.31 -11.71
N ASP A 87 8.48 23.69 -12.87
CA ASP A 87 9.57 24.07 -13.77
C ASP A 87 9.29 25.47 -14.33
N ASP A 88 9.85 26.50 -13.68
CA ASP A 88 9.86 27.89 -14.15
C ASP A 88 10.54 28.04 -15.53
N ALA A 89 11.29 27.02 -15.96
CA ALA A 89 11.92 26.95 -17.27
C ALA A 89 10.91 26.85 -18.43
N SER A 90 9.66 26.46 -18.17
CA SER A 90 8.60 26.37 -19.19
C SER A 90 7.86 27.69 -19.44
N ASP A 91 8.04 28.71 -18.58
CA ASP A 91 7.42 30.04 -18.73
C ASP A 91 8.37 31.08 -19.38
N ALA A 92 9.67 30.80 -19.49
CA ALA A 92 10.65 31.75 -20.05
C ALA A 92 10.63 31.86 -21.58
N HIS A 93 10.04 30.90 -22.31
CA HIS A 93 10.06 30.90 -23.79
C HIS A 93 8.79 31.47 -24.45
N ARG A 94 7.85 32.00 -23.66
CA ARG A 94 6.59 32.58 -24.18
C ARG A 94 6.57 34.11 -24.21
N GLY A 95 7.57 34.78 -23.64
CA GLY A 95 7.63 36.24 -23.50
C GLY A 95 8.26 37.00 -24.66
N ASP A 96 9.06 36.36 -25.51
CA ASP A 96 9.92 37.06 -26.51
C ASP A 96 9.33 37.10 -27.93
N GLN A 97 8.04 36.83 -28.10
CA GLN A 97 7.34 36.86 -29.40
C GLN A 97 6.10 37.77 -29.37
N LYS A 98 6.21 39.00 -28.84
CA LYS A 98 5.27 40.09 -29.13
C LYS A 98 5.98 41.43 -29.01
N GLY A 99 6.53 41.92 -30.13
CA GLY A 99 7.14 43.23 -30.20
C GLY A 99 7.78 43.51 -31.55
N SER A 100 6.97 43.59 -32.60
CA SER A 100 7.29 44.32 -33.83
C SER A 100 6.05 45.06 -34.31
#